data_AF-A0AAW4L365-F1
#
_entry.id   AF-A0AAW4L365-F1
#
_cell.length_a   1.000
_cell.length_b   1.000
_cell.length_c   1.000
_cell.angle_alpha   90.00
_cell.angle_beta   90.00
_cell.angle_gamma   90.00
#
_symmetry.space_group_name_H-M   'P 1'
#
loop_
_entity.id
_entity.type
_entity.pdbx_description
1 polymer ?
#
loop_
_entity_poly.entity_id
_entity_poly.type
_entity_poly.pdbx_seq_one_letter_code
_entity_poly.pdbx_strand_id
1 'polypeptide(L)'
;MKLEMRNIAGEDTPTIIAECLKCGGAIAVRERDFLMSRPLQCCCCHHERFLSYREYVQTFDSMAPRLLAYSVSRIGKGDNCRHH
;
A
#
# COMPACT_ATOMS: atom_id res chain seq x y z
N MET A 1 16.95 -4.92 -6.49
CA MET A 1 15.54 -4.51 -6.70
C MET A 1 14.95 -4.15 -5.35
N LYS A 2 14.44 -2.93 -5.18
CA LYS A 2 14.05 -2.33 -3.90
C LYS A 2 12.56 -1.94 -3.92
N LEU A 3 11.74 -2.59 -3.10
CA LEU A 3 10.36 -2.19 -2.84
C LEU A 3 10.29 -1.69 -1.40
N GLU A 4 9.73 -0.49 -1.19
CA GLU A 4 9.67 0.11 0.14
C GLU A 4 8.31 0.75 0.40
N MET A 5 7.82 0.59 1.63
CA MET A 5 6.73 1.41 2.16
C MET A 5 7.34 2.59 2.88
N ARG A 6 6.94 3.81 2.50
CA ARG A 6 7.35 5.03 3.19
C ARG A 6 6.12 5.83 3.60
N ASN A 7 6.18 6.41 4.80
CA ASN A 7 5.27 7.50 5.17
C ASN A 7 5.87 8.78 4.56
N ILE A 8 5.18 9.39 3.59
CA ILE A 8 5.59 10.67 3.02
C ILE A 8 5.13 11.76 3.99
N ALA A 9 6.04 12.65 4.41
CA ALA A 9 5.71 13.75 5.32
C ALA A 9 4.56 14.60 4.73
N GLY A 10 3.44 14.69 5.45
CA GLY A 10 2.24 15.41 5.00
C GLY A 10 1.16 14.54 4.35
N GLU A 11 1.38 13.24 4.14
CA GLU A 11 0.32 12.29 3.74
C GLU A 11 0.02 11.31 4.88
N ASP A 12 -1.26 11.25 5.31
CA ASP A 12 -1.71 10.30 6.34
C ASP A 12 -1.69 8.84 5.86
N THR A 13 -1.63 8.62 4.55
CA THR A 13 -1.65 7.28 3.94
C THR A 13 -0.26 6.86 3.45
N PRO A 14 0.23 5.67 3.87
CA PRO A 14 1.47 5.07 3.38
C PRO A 14 1.54 5.00 1.85
N THR A 15 2.74 5.12 1.31
CA THR A 15 2.99 4.99 -0.14
C THR A 15 3.89 3.81 -0.40
N ILE A 16 3.49 2.98 -1.36
CA ILE A 16 4.29 1.88 -1.91
C ILE A 16 5.16 2.46 -3.02
N ILE A 17 6.48 2.30 -2.88
CA ILE A 17 7.46 2.75 -3.85
C ILE A 17 8.11 1.54 -4.50
N ALA A 18 7.96 1.45 -5.81
CA ALA A 18 8.47 0.41 -6.68
C ALA A 18 9.39 1.01 -7.74
N GLU A 19 10.40 0.27 -8.18
CA GLU A 19 11.24 0.68 -9.32
C GLU A 19 10.63 0.22 -10.65
N CYS A 20 10.70 1.05 -11.69
CA CYS A 20 10.30 0.70 -13.04
C CYS A 20 11.41 -0.09 -13.74
N LEU A 21 11.10 -1.30 -14.22
CA LEU A 21 12.08 -2.18 -14.88
C LEU A 21 12.57 -1.67 -16.25
N LYS A 22 11.87 -0.70 -16.85
CA LYS A 22 12.20 -0.16 -18.18
C LYS A 22 13.07 1.10 -18.11
N CYS A 23 12.73 2.04 -17.22
CA CYS A 23 13.39 3.34 -17.15
C CYS A 23 14.13 3.60 -15.82
N GLY A 24 14.04 2.69 -14.84
CA GLY A 24 14.60 2.89 -13.50
C GLY A 24 13.87 3.92 -12.64
N GLY A 25 12.84 4.58 -13.18
CA GLY A 25 12.06 5.59 -12.45
C GLY A 25 11.25 4.98 -11.29
N ALA A 26 10.98 5.80 -10.27
CA ALA A 26 10.13 5.40 -9.16
C ALA A 26 8.65 5.40 -9.56
N ILE A 27 7.95 4.34 -9.18
CA ILE A 27 6.50 4.18 -9.26
C ILE A 27 5.98 4.30 -7.83
N ALA A 28 5.24 5.36 -7.53
CA ALA A 28 4.66 5.61 -6.22
C ALA A 28 3.15 5.38 -6.30
N VAL A 29 2.63 4.47 -5.48
CA VAL A 29 1.19 4.19 -5.37
C VAL A 29 0.78 4.32 -3.92
N ARG A 30 -0.26 5.11 -3.65
CA ARG A 30 -0.81 5.22 -2.29
C ARG A 30 -1.41 3.87 -1.90
N GLU A 31 -1.25 3.49 -0.63
CA GLU A 31 -1.73 2.22 -0.10
C GLU A 31 -3.22 1.97 -0.41
N ARG A 32 -4.05 3.01 -0.29
CA ARG A 32 -5.50 2.93 -0.57
C ARG A 32 -5.85 2.64 -2.04
N ASP A 33 -4.97 3.04 -2.95
CA ASP A 33 -5.16 2.92 -4.39
C ASP A 33 -4.44 1.67 -4.93
N PHE A 34 -3.64 1.03 -4.08
CA PHE A 34 -2.87 -0.15 -4.43
C PHE A 34 -3.75 -1.40 -4.41
N LEU A 35 -3.81 -2.06 -5.57
CA LEU A 35 -4.50 -3.33 -5.75
C LEU A 35 -3.49 -4.38 -6.19
N MET A 36 -3.32 -5.42 -5.38
CA MET A 36 -2.39 -6.52 -5.68
C MET A 36 -2.71 -7.27 -6.98
N SER A 37 -3.95 -7.20 -7.44
CA SER A 37 -4.42 -7.80 -8.70
C SER A 37 -4.15 -6.93 -9.93
N ARG A 38 -3.61 -5.72 -9.78
CA ARG A 38 -3.36 -4.79 -10.89
C ARG A 38 -1.86 -4.55 -11.09
N PRO A 39 -1.41 -4.33 -12.34
CA PRO A 39 -0.05 -3.92 -12.59
C PRO A 39 0.21 -2.51 -12.07
N LEU A 40 1.45 -2.25 -11.68
CA LEU A 40 1.96 -0.92 -11.40
C LEU A 40 2.33 -0.24 -12.71
N GLN A 41 1.79 0.96 -12.95
CA GLN A 41 2.08 1.75 -14.14
C GLN A 41 3.08 2.87 -13.82
N CYS A 42 4.19 2.92 -14.55
CA CYS A 42 5.16 3.99 -14.43
C CYS A 42 4.65 5.30 -15.06
N CYS A 43 4.60 6.39 -14.30
CA CYS A 43 4.18 7.70 -14.82
C CYS A 43 5.15 8.31 -15.84
N CYS A 44 6.42 7.91 -15.83
CA CYS A 44 7.45 8.47 -16.72
C CYS A 44 7.44 7.83 -18.12
N CYS A 45 7.26 6.51 -18.20
CA CYS A 45 7.41 5.77 -19.46
C CYS A 45 6.22 4.86 -19.78
N HIS A 46 5.13 4.94 -19.01
CA HIS A 46 3.90 4.15 -19.13
C HIS A 46 4.10 2.63 -19.12
N HIS A 47 5.26 2.15 -18.68
CA HIS A 47 5.54 0.73 -18.56
C HIS A 47 4.76 0.14 -17.39
N GLU A 48 4.03 -0.93 -17.66
CA GLU A 48 3.29 -1.70 -16.68
C GLU A 48 4.15 -2.86 -16.18
N ARG A 49 4.19 -3.07 -14.86
CA ARG A 49 4.81 -4.26 -14.27
C ARG A 49 3.93 -4.86 -13.19
N PHE A 50 3.91 -6.18 -13.12
CA PHE A 50 3.35 -6.88 -11.98
C PHE A 50 4.37 -6.95 -10.84
N LEU A 51 3.89 -7.09 -9.62
CA LEU A 51 4.74 -7.45 -8.51
C LEU A 51 5.22 -8.90 -8.68
N SER A 52 6.49 -9.13 -8.38
CA SER A 52 6.97 -10.49 -8.16
C SER A 52 6.31 -11.10 -6.92
N TYR A 53 6.28 -12.44 -6.84
CA TYR A 53 5.74 -13.14 -5.66
C TYR A 53 6.39 -12.68 -4.35
N ARG A 54 7.70 -12.42 -4.37
CA ARG A 54 8.42 -11.90 -3.20
C ARG A 54 7.94 -10.51 -2.80
N GLU A 55 7.80 -9.59 -3.75
CA GLU A 55 7.29 -8.24 -3.51
C GLU A 55 5.85 -8.27 -2.98
N TYR A 56 5.02 -9.18 -3.52
CA TYR A 56 3.67 -9.42 -3.05
C TYR A 56 3.64 -9.81 -1.57
N VAL A 57 4.39 -10.87 -1.19
CA VAL A 57 4.42 -11.36 0.21
C VAL A 57 4.93 -10.27 1.16
N GLN A 58 6.02 -9.59 0.80
CA GLN A 58 6.58 -8.52 1.63
C GLN A 58 5.61 -7.36 1.85
N THR A 59 4.86 -6.98 0.81
CA THR A 59 3.85 -5.92 0.91
C THR A 59 2.70 -6.36 1.80
N PHE A 60 2.22 -7.59 1.63
CA PHE A 60 1.14 -8.16 2.43
C PHE A 60 1.51 -8.23 3.92
N ASP A 61 2.67 -8.79 4.25
CA ASP A 61 3.14 -8.92 5.63
C ASP A 61 3.34 -7.56 6.30
N SER A 62 3.71 -6.53 5.52
CA SER A 62 3.88 -5.16 6.04
C SER A 62 2.54 -4.45 6.28
N MET A 63 1.51 -4.75 5.48
CA MET A 63 0.19 -4.13 5.56
C MET A 63 -0.75 -4.85 6.55
N ALA A 64 -0.65 -6.17 6.68
CA ALA A 64 -1.56 -6.98 7.50
C ALA A 64 -1.64 -6.53 8.98
N PRO A 65 -0.52 -6.21 9.67
CA PRO A 65 -0.57 -5.69 11.05
C PRO A 65 -1.29 -4.34 11.15
N ARG A 66 -1.17 -3.48 10.13
CA ARG A 66 -1.82 -2.15 10.09
C ARG A 66 -3.33 -2.28 9.90
N LEU A 67 -3.75 -3.18 9.01
CA LEU A 67 -5.16 -3.50 8.80
C LEU A 67 -5.79 -4.10 10.06
N LEU A 68 -5.09 -5.00 10.74
CA LEU A 68 -5.53 -5.57 12.01
C LEU A 68 -5.65 -4.49 13.10
N ALA A 69 -4.64 -3.63 13.27
CA ALA A 69 -4.68 -2.53 14.24
C ALA A 69 -5.84 -1.55 13.96
N TYR A 70 -6.11 -1.25 12.69
CA TYR A 70 -7.26 -0.42 12.30
C TYR A 70 -8.60 -1.07 12.64
N SER A 71 -8.74 -2.39 12.42
CA SER A 71 -9.96 -3.14 12.77
C SER A 71 -10.22 -3.19 14.28
N VAL A 72 -9.19 -3.46 15.09
CA VAL A 72 -9.27 -3.49 16.56
C VAL A 72 -9.62 -2.11 17.13
N SER A 73 -9.05 -1.04 16.55
CA SER A 73 -9.32 0.34 16.97
C SER A 73 -10.77 0.77 16.74
N ARG A 74 -11.48 0.19 15.77
CA ARG A 74 -12.93 0.38 15.57
C ARG A 74 -13.76 -0.44 16.55
N ILE A 75 -13.38 -1.69 16.79
CA ILE A 75 -14.09 -2.58 17.74
C ILE A 75 -14.05 -2.01 19.16
N GLY A 76 -12.95 -1.35 19.55
CA GLY A 76 -12.83 -0.69 20.86
C GLY A 76 -13.53 0.67 21.01
N LYS A 77 -14.10 1.25 19.94
CA LYS A 77 -14.64 2.63 19.94
C LYS A 77 -16.13 2.78 19.60
N GLY A 78 -16.90 1.70 19.53
CA GLY A 78 -18.34 1.85 19.32
C GLY A 78 -19.16 0.58 19.51
N ASP A 79 -19.70 0.43 20.72
CA ASP A 79 -21.11 0.09 20.93
C ASP A 79 -21.63 0.88 22.15
N ASN A 80 -21.60 2.21 22.07
CA ASN A 80 -22.57 3.01 22.81
C ASN A 80 -23.83 3.12 21.94
N CYS A 81 -24.55 2.01 21.85
CA CYS A 81 -25.94 2.01 21.40
C CYS A 81 -26.74 2.86 22.38
N ARG A 82 -27.05 4.10 21.98
CA ARG A 82 -28.10 4.90 22.61
C ARG A 82 -29.43 4.22 22.30
N HIS A 83 -29.89 3.37 23.21
CA HIS A 83 -31.28 2.96 23.25
C HIS A 83 -32.10 4.17 23.72
N HIS A 84 -32.98 4.63 22.83
CA HIS A 84 -33.93 5.69 23.06
C HIS A 84 -35.32 5.11 23.28
#